data_AF-A0A6N2LZS5-F1
#
_entry.id   AF-A0A6N2LZS5-F1
#
_cell.length_a   1.000
_cell.length_b   1.000
_cell.length_c   1.000
_cell.angle_alpha   90.00
_cell.angle_beta   90.00
_cell.angle_gamma   90.00
#
_symmetry.space_group_name_H-M   'P 1'
#
loop_
_entity.id
_entity.type
_entity.pdbx_description
1 polymer ?
#
loop_
_entity_poly.entity_id
_entity_poly.type
_entity_poly.pdbx_seq_one_letter_code
_entity_poly.pdbx_strand_id
1 'polypeptide(L)'
;MKSPANGAAAAVTNGEGGEKKSINPELWQACAGPLVNLPAAGTHVVYFPQGHSEQVAASLKKDVNAQVPNYPNLPSKLLCLLHNVTLHADPETDEVYAQMTLQPVSSFDKDALLRSDLALKSNKPPTEFFCKILTASDTSTHGGFSVPRRAAEKTFPPLDFSMQPPAQELVARDLHDNVWNFRHIYRGQPKRHLLTTGWSLFVSGKRLFAGDSVLFMRDEKQQLLLGIRRASRQPTNLSSSVLSSDSMHIGILAAAAHAAANNSPFTVFYNPRASPSEFVIPLAKYYKAVYSNQISLGMRFRMMFETEESGTRRYMGTITGISDLDPVRWKNSQWRNLQVGWDESTAGERRNRVSIWEIEPVTAPFFICPPFFRSKRPRQPGMPAYSRGPCLGLVMISA
;
A
#
# COMPACT_ATOMS: atom_id res chain seq x y z
N MET A 1 -65.10 -17.63 -43.47
CA MET A 1 -64.54 -16.25 -43.47
C MET A 1 -63.26 -16.25 -42.64
N LYS A 2 -62.27 -15.41 -43.01
CA LYS A 2 -61.04 -15.05 -42.26
C LYS A 2 -60.26 -16.17 -41.53
N SER A 3 -59.23 -16.67 -42.20
CA SER A 3 -57.88 -16.91 -41.65
C SER A 3 -57.13 -15.54 -41.48
N PRO A 4 -55.81 -15.48 -41.17
CA PRO A 4 -54.89 -16.48 -40.60
C PRO A 4 -54.45 -15.97 -39.18
N ALA A 5 -53.22 -15.87 -38.65
CA ALA A 5 -51.85 -16.16 -39.13
C ALA A 5 -50.82 -16.24 -37.97
N ASN A 6 -49.73 -17.00 -38.21
CA ASN A 6 -48.31 -16.80 -37.86
C ASN A 6 -47.86 -16.43 -36.41
N GLY A 7 -46.68 -16.87 -35.96
CA GLY A 7 -45.65 -17.66 -36.66
C GLY A 7 -44.52 -18.13 -35.75
N ALA A 8 -43.61 -18.93 -36.30
CA ALA A 8 -42.51 -19.53 -35.55
C ALA A 8 -41.28 -18.61 -35.43
N ALA A 9 -40.55 -18.75 -34.31
CA ALA A 9 -39.18 -18.27 -34.14
C ALA A 9 -38.37 -19.35 -33.42
N ALA A 10 -37.11 -19.55 -33.80
CA ALA A 10 -36.28 -20.62 -33.25
C ALA A 10 -35.79 -20.30 -31.83
N ALA A 11 -35.64 -21.33 -30.99
CA ALA A 11 -35.01 -21.21 -29.69
C ALA A 11 -33.49 -21.00 -29.83
N VAL A 12 -33.05 -19.74 -29.76
CA VAL A 12 -31.62 -19.40 -29.73
C VAL A 12 -31.12 -19.49 -28.29
N THR A 13 -30.30 -20.49 -28.01
CA THR A 13 -29.65 -20.69 -26.70
C THR A 13 -28.46 -19.74 -26.54
N ASN A 14 -28.69 -18.51 -26.06
CA ASN A 14 -27.63 -17.58 -25.69
C ASN A 14 -26.91 -18.03 -24.41
N GLY A 15 -26.00 -18.99 -24.55
CA GLY A 15 -25.03 -19.37 -23.54
C GLY A 15 -23.85 -18.39 -23.49
N GLU A 16 -24.08 -17.13 -23.13
CA GLU A 16 -23.00 -16.14 -22.95
C GLU A 16 -22.29 -16.33 -21.61
N GLY A 17 -21.54 -17.44 -21.52
CA GLY A 17 -20.53 -17.68 -20.48
C GLY A 17 -19.33 -16.77 -20.68
N GLY A 18 -19.51 -15.45 -20.60
CA GLY A 18 -18.45 -14.47 -20.72
C GLY A 18 -17.40 -14.66 -19.62
N GLU A 19 -16.21 -15.11 -19.99
CA GLU A 19 -15.08 -15.20 -19.07
C GLU A 19 -14.83 -13.83 -18.43
N LYS A 20 -15.06 -13.73 -17.12
CA LYS A 20 -14.70 -12.53 -16.35
C LYS A 20 -13.18 -12.38 -16.37
N LYS A 21 -12.68 -11.60 -17.32
CA LYS A 21 -11.27 -11.26 -17.49
C LYS A 21 -10.67 -10.87 -16.13
N SER A 22 -9.77 -11.70 -15.62
CA SER A 22 -9.07 -11.45 -14.37
C SER A 22 -8.08 -10.30 -14.56
N ILE A 23 -8.21 -9.25 -13.76
CA ILE A 23 -7.24 -8.16 -13.69
C ILE A 23 -5.82 -8.72 -13.45
N ASN A 24 -4.81 -8.19 -14.16
CA ASN A 24 -3.45 -8.69 -14.01
C ASN A 24 -2.96 -8.42 -12.57
N PRO A 25 -2.59 -9.45 -11.78
CA PRO A 25 -2.31 -9.29 -10.35
C PRO A 25 -0.99 -8.56 -10.09
N GLU A 26 -0.04 -8.63 -11.01
CA GLU A 26 1.24 -7.93 -10.91
C GLU A 26 1.09 -6.44 -11.20
N LEU A 27 0.32 -6.09 -12.24
CA LEU A 27 -0.03 -4.70 -12.54
C LEU A 27 -0.89 -4.09 -11.43
N TRP A 28 -1.83 -4.86 -10.88
CA TRP A 28 -2.61 -4.45 -9.71
C TRP A 28 -1.71 -4.15 -8.51
N GLN A 29 -0.75 -5.04 -8.22
CA GLN A 29 0.24 -4.85 -7.15
C GLN A 29 1.14 -3.63 -7.41
N ALA A 30 1.55 -3.40 -8.65
CA ALA A 30 2.32 -2.24 -9.07
C ALA A 30 1.52 -0.93 -8.92
N CYS A 31 0.20 -0.93 -9.14
CA CYS A 31 -0.66 0.22 -8.84
C CYS A 31 -0.94 0.39 -7.33
N ALA A 32 -1.08 -0.70 -6.58
CA ALA A 32 -1.39 -0.69 -5.15
C ALA A 32 -0.25 -0.10 -4.32
N GLY A 33 0.99 -0.50 -4.60
CA GLY A 33 2.19 0.01 -3.95
C GLY A 33 3.13 -1.09 -3.47
N PRO A 34 4.44 -0.80 -3.30
CA PRO A 34 5.47 -1.78 -2.98
C PRO A 34 5.43 -2.30 -1.53
N LEU A 35 4.56 -1.75 -0.69
CA LEU A 35 4.36 -2.16 0.71
C LEU A 35 3.10 -3.01 0.93
N VAL A 36 2.21 -3.07 -0.07
CA VAL A 36 0.93 -3.77 0.06
C VAL A 36 1.17 -5.27 -0.02
N ASN A 37 0.77 -6.02 1.01
CA ASN A 37 0.84 -7.48 0.99
C ASN A 37 -0.51 -8.07 1.41
N LEU A 38 -1.27 -8.57 0.44
CA LEU A 38 -2.60 -9.11 0.68
C LEU A 38 -2.51 -10.53 1.29
N PRO A 39 -3.29 -10.83 2.34
CA PRO A 39 -3.37 -12.19 2.89
C PRO A 39 -3.91 -13.18 1.83
N ALA A 40 -3.37 -14.39 1.81
CA ALA A 40 -3.82 -15.44 0.90
C ALA A 40 -5.17 -16.04 1.33
N ALA A 41 -6.07 -16.29 0.37
CA ALA A 41 -7.32 -17.02 0.60
C ALA A 41 -7.04 -18.43 1.17
N GLY A 42 -7.96 -18.93 1.99
CA GLY A 42 -7.80 -20.17 2.77
C GLY A 42 -6.91 -20.03 4.02
N THR A 43 -6.31 -18.87 4.28
CA THR A 43 -5.51 -18.63 5.50
C THR A 43 -6.31 -17.91 6.59
N HIS A 44 -5.84 -18.01 7.83
CA HIS A 44 -6.40 -17.24 8.94
C HIS A 44 -5.79 -15.84 9.00
N VAL A 45 -6.61 -14.87 9.42
CA VAL A 45 -6.28 -13.45 9.54
C VAL A 45 -6.89 -12.85 10.80
N VAL A 46 -6.39 -11.68 11.19
CA VAL A 46 -6.91 -10.88 12.30
C VAL A 46 -7.43 -9.55 11.74
N TYR A 47 -8.74 -9.36 11.79
CA TYR A 47 -9.44 -8.16 11.32
C TYR A 47 -9.58 -7.14 12.44
N PHE A 48 -9.26 -5.87 12.17
CA PHE A 48 -9.38 -4.75 13.10
C PHE A 48 -10.49 -3.77 12.64
N PRO A 49 -11.65 -3.72 13.32
CA PRO A 49 -12.73 -2.79 12.97
C PRO A 49 -12.29 -1.32 12.97
N GLN A 50 -11.38 -0.95 13.87
CA GLN A 50 -10.81 0.40 13.95
C GLN A 50 -10.10 0.82 12.65
N GLY A 51 -9.32 -0.07 12.04
CA GLY A 51 -8.59 0.21 10.81
C GLY A 51 -9.49 0.27 9.58
N HIS A 52 -10.56 -0.53 9.55
CA HIS A 52 -11.58 -0.44 8.50
C HIS A 52 -12.34 0.90 8.57
N SER A 53 -12.70 1.36 9.78
CA SER A 53 -13.26 2.70 9.99
C SER A 53 -12.27 3.81 9.65
N GLU A 54 -10.97 3.66 9.95
CA GLU A 54 -9.93 4.63 9.57
C GLU A 54 -9.82 4.77 8.05
N GLN A 55 -9.90 3.67 7.29
CA GLN A 55 -9.91 3.73 5.83
C GLN A 55 -11.15 4.46 5.28
N VAL A 56 -12.33 4.25 5.86
CA VAL A 56 -13.55 4.97 5.43
C VAL A 56 -13.45 6.47 5.74
N ALA A 57 -12.93 6.85 6.91
CA ALA A 57 -12.67 8.24 7.26
C ALA A 57 -11.71 8.91 6.26
N ALA A 58 -10.64 8.20 5.86
CA ALA A 58 -9.68 8.68 4.86
C ALA A 58 -10.30 8.78 3.45
N SER A 59 -11.14 7.82 3.05
CA SER A 59 -11.82 7.80 1.74
C SER A 59 -12.85 8.94 1.62
N LEU A 60 -13.57 9.24 2.71
CA LEU A 60 -14.57 10.30 2.77
C LEU A 60 -14.00 11.67 3.17
N LYS A 61 -12.72 11.73 3.53
CA LYS A 61 -11.97 12.92 3.99
C LYS A 61 -12.71 13.66 5.11
N LYS A 62 -13.28 12.89 6.04
CA LYS A 62 -13.96 13.34 7.26
C LYS A 62 -13.54 12.44 8.41
N ASP A 63 -13.21 13.04 9.55
CA ASP A 63 -12.96 12.30 10.78
C ASP A 63 -14.23 11.58 11.26
N VAL A 64 -14.05 10.48 12.00
CA VAL A 64 -15.14 9.70 12.56
C VAL A 64 -15.86 10.54 13.62
N ASN A 65 -17.10 10.99 13.34
CA ASN A 65 -17.86 11.80 14.30
C ASN A 65 -18.03 11.09 15.65
N ALA A 66 -18.10 11.87 16.72
CA ALA A 66 -18.30 11.37 18.09
C ALA A 66 -19.66 10.66 18.31
N GLN A 67 -20.56 10.67 17.32
CA GLN A 67 -21.91 10.09 17.39
C GLN A 67 -21.99 8.62 16.93
N VAL A 68 -20.89 8.01 16.45
CA VAL A 68 -20.91 6.58 16.09
C VAL A 68 -21.20 5.73 17.35
N PRO A 69 -22.30 4.95 17.37
CA PRO A 69 -22.73 4.21 18.55
C PRO A 69 -21.72 3.14 18.96
N ASN A 70 -21.64 2.86 20.26
CA ASN A 70 -20.78 1.81 20.78
C ASN A 70 -21.39 0.42 20.52
N TYR A 71 -20.56 -0.53 20.08
CA TYR A 71 -20.95 -1.93 19.86
C TYR A 71 -20.27 -2.79 20.93
N PRO A 72 -20.83 -2.91 22.15
CA PRO A 72 -20.16 -3.55 23.29
C PRO A 72 -19.81 -5.03 23.06
N ASN A 73 -20.50 -5.70 22.13
CA ASN A 73 -20.26 -7.10 21.77
C ASN A 73 -19.22 -7.28 20.64
N LEU A 74 -18.68 -6.18 20.08
CA LEU A 74 -17.66 -6.23 19.02
C LEU A 74 -16.25 -6.02 19.63
N PRO A 75 -15.42 -7.07 19.74
CA PRO A 75 -14.05 -6.92 20.21
C PRO A 75 -13.18 -6.09 19.25
N SER A 76 -12.10 -5.49 19.78
CA SER A 76 -11.14 -4.68 19.00
C SER A 76 -10.38 -5.43 17.91
N LYS A 77 -10.48 -6.76 17.89
CA LYS A 77 -10.02 -7.64 16.82
C LYS A 77 -10.95 -8.85 16.67
N LEU A 78 -11.17 -9.30 15.44
CA LEU A 78 -11.78 -10.60 15.14
C LEU A 78 -10.75 -11.53 14.51
N LEU A 79 -10.69 -12.76 14.99
CA LEU A 79 -10.01 -13.85 14.29
C LEU A 79 -10.95 -14.35 13.19
N CYS A 80 -10.48 -14.41 11.95
CA CYS A 80 -11.27 -14.83 10.81
C CYS A 80 -10.53 -15.85 9.94
N LEU A 81 -11.29 -16.75 9.31
CA LEU A 81 -10.87 -17.41 8.08
C LEU A 81 -11.13 -16.47 6.90
N LEU A 82 -10.15 -16.31 6.01
CA LEU A 82 -10.28 -15.55 4.78
C LEU A 82 -10.67 -16.48 3.63
N HIS A 83 -11.94 -16.46 3.23
CA HIS A 83 -12.48 -17.34 2.19
C HIS A 83 -12.03 -16.96 0.79
N ASN A 84 -11.99 -15.67 0.48
CA ASN A 84 -11.72 -15.20 -0.87
C ASN A 84 -11.07 -13.80 -0.85
N VAL A 85 -10.22 -13.54 -1.84
CA VAL A 85 -9.66 -12.22 -2.18
C VAL A 85 -9.82 -12.02 -3.67
N THR A 86 -10.55 -10.98 -4.06
CA THR A 86 -10.69 -10.57 -5.47
C THR A 86 -10.12 -9.18 -5.66
N LEU A 87 -9.31 -9.02 -6.70
CA LEU A 87 -8.66 -7.77 -7.06
C LEU A 87 -9.55 -7.00 -8.03
N HIS A 88 -9.67 -5.70 -7.83
CA HIS A 88 -10.50 -4.80 -8.63
C HIS A 88 -9.77 -3.49 -8.91
N ALA A 89 -10.18 -2.81 -9.97
CA ALA A 89 -9.86 -1.41 -10.23
C ALA A 89 -11.14 -0.68 -10.65
N ASP A 90 -11.34 0.52 -10.12
CA ASP A 90 -12.48 1.37 -10.46
C ASP A 90 -12.37 1.87 -11.92
N PRO A 91 -13.42 1.71 -12.76
CA PRO A 91 -13.35 1.95 -14.20
C PRO A 91 -13.30 3.43 -14.61
N GLU A 92 -13.57 4.39 -13.71
CA GLU A 92 -13.49 5.82 -14.02
C GLU A 92 -12.20 6.48 -13.51
N THR A 93 -11.63 5.96 -12.42
CA THR A 93 -10.52 6.59 -11.69
C THR A 93 -9.19 5.85 -11.81
N ASP A 94 -9.20 4.57 -12.19
CA ASP A 94 -8.11 3.58 -12.07
C ASP A 94 -7.70 3.29 -10.61
N GLU A 95 -8.54 3.63 -9.60
CA GLU A 95 -8.23 3.28 -8.20
C GLU A 95 -8.36 1.78 -7.93
N VAL A 96 -7.25 1.17 -7.49
CA VAL A 96 -7.17 -0.25 -7.16
C VAL A 96 -7.67 -0.55 -5.75
N TYR A 97 -8.47 -1.61 -5.61
CA TYR A 97 -8.94 -2.12 -4.32
C TYR A 97 -9.07 -3.65 -4.33
N ALA A 98 -9.01 -4.25 -3.14
CA ALA A 98 -9.19 -5.68 -2.93
C ALA A 98 -10.47 -5.93 -2.12
N GLN A 99 -11.35 -6.78 -2.64
CA GLN A 99 -12.54 -7.26 -1.93
C GLN A 99 -12.18 -8.57 -1.23
N MET A 100 -12.42 -8.65 0.08
CA MET A 100 -12.10 -9.80 0.92
C MET A 100 -13.36 -10.35 1.59
N THR A 101 -13.58 -11.65 1.56
CA THR A 101 -14.66 -12.32 2.30
C THR A 101 -14.09 -13.01 3.54
N LEU A 102 -14.49 -12.54 4.72
CA LEU A 102 -14.03 -12.98 6.03
C LEU A 102 -15.14 -13.73 6.75
N GLN A 103 -14.85 -14.83 7.43
CA GLN A 103 -15.76 -15.46 8.39
C GLN A 103 -15.10 -15.51 9.77
N PRO A 104 -15.69 -14.91 10.82
CA PRO A 104 -15.17 -15.03 12.18
C PRO A 104 -15.14 -16.47 12.66
N VAL A 105 -14.08 -16.82 13.41
CA VAL A 105 -13.89 -18.15 14.01
C VAL A 105 -13.41 -18.00 15.45
N SER A 106 -13.81 -18.92 16.33
CA SER A 106 -13.54 -18.87 17.77
C SER A 106 -12.10 -19.23 18.15
N SER A 107 -11.42 -20.01 17.32
CA SER A 107 -10.06 -20.52 17.56
C SER A 107 -9.39 -20.92 16.24
N PHE A 108 -8.10 -21.27 16.30
CA PHE A 108 -7.31 -21.78 15.18
C PHE A 108 -6.35 -22.87 15.68
N ASP A 109 -5.94 -23.78 14.80
CA ASP A 109 -4.98 -24.86 15.08
C ASP A 109 -3.52 -24.42 14.81
N LYS A 110 -2.54 -25.21 15.28
CA LYS A 110 -1.12 -24.91 14.98
C LYS A 110 -0.84 -24.87 13.48
N ASP A 111 -1.59 -25.66 12.72
CA ASP A 111 -1.45 -25.77 11.26
C ASP A 111 -1.97 -24.52 10.54
N ALA A 112 -2.93 -23.77 11.07
CA ALA A 112 -3.41 -22.49 10.54
C ALA A 112 -2.34 -21.40 10.70
N LEU A 113 -1.61 -21.42 11.81
CA LEU A 113 -0.46 -20.54 12.01
C LEU A 113 0.67 -20.87 11.02
N LEU A 114 0.97 -22.16 10.81
CA LEU A 114 1.94 -22.62 9.82
C LEU A 114 1.51 -22.30 8.38
N ARG A 115 0.25 -22.54 8.01
CA ARG A 115 -0.34 -22.15 6.71
C ARG A 115 -0.21 -20.65 6.46
N SER A 116 -0.44 -19.82 7.49
CA SER A 116 -0.27 -18.36 7.40
C SER A 116 1.20 -17.94 7.25
N ASP A 117 2.14 -18.56 7.97
CA ASP A 117 3.57 -18.28 7.88
C ASP A 117 4.17 -18.74 6.53
N LEU A 118 3.74 -19.87 5.98
CA LEU A 118 4.10 -20.34 4.65
C LEU A 118 3.58 -19.39 3.56
N ALA A 119 2.34 -18.91 3.67
CA ALA A 119 1.78 -17.93 2.74
C ALA A 119 2.54 -16.59 2.74
N LEU A 120 2.99 -16.12 3.92
CA LEU A 120 3.86 -14.94 4.04
C LEU A 120 5.24 -15.11 3.39
N LYS A 121 5.71 -16.34 3.23
CA LYS A 121 7.02 -16.70 2.63
C LYS A 121 6.93 -16.97 1.12
N SER A 122 5.86 -16.51 0.48
CA SER A 122 5.68 -16.52 -0.98
C SER A 122 6.73 -15.64 -1.66
N ASN A 123 7.89 -16.22 -1.96
CA ASN A 123 9.01 -15.60 -2.67
C ASN A 123 8.69 -15.38 -4.16
N LYS A 124 7.70 -14.54 -4.47
CA LYS A 124 7.58 -13.98 -5.82
C LYS A 124 8.78 -13.05 -6.08
N PRO A 125 9.45 -13.14 -7.25
CA PRO A 125 10.43 -12.14 -7.62
C PRO A 125 9.75 -10.77 -7.70
N PRO A 126 10.43 -9.66 -7.36
CA PRO A 126 9.85 -8.34 -7.49
C PRO A 126 9.60 -8.03 -8.97
N THR A 127 8.32 -7.91 -9.35
CA THR A 127 7.90 -7.55 -10.71
C THR A 127 8.66 -6.31 -11.19
N GLU A 128 9.29 -6.39 -12.36
CA GLU A 128 10.13 -5.29 -12.86
C GLU A 128 9.29 -4.22 -13.56
N PHE A 129 8.98 -3.16 -12.82
CA PHE A 129 8.31 -1.97 -13.33
C PHE A 129 9.20 -0.72 -13.16
N PHE A 130 8.88 0.34 -13.90
CA PHE A 130 9.26 1.69 -13.51
C PHE A 130 8.00 2.52 -13.26
N CYS A 131 8.07 3.45 -12.30
CA CYS A 131 7.04 4.44 -12.06
C CYS A 131 7.66 5.83 -12.17
N LYS A 132 6.90 6.80 -12.68
CA LYS A 132 7.32 8.20 -12.75
C LYS A 132 6.16 9.12 -12.42
N ILE A 133 6.40 10.03 -11.48
CA ILE A 133 5.56 11.21 -11.24
C ILE A 133 5.57 12.09 -12.50
N LEU A 134 4.39 12.46 -12.99
CA LEU A 134 4.21 13.32 -14.15
C LEU A 134 4.57 14.76 -13.80
N THR A 135 5.39 15.38 -14.66
CA THR A 135 5.70 16.81 -14.59
C THR A 135 4.69 17.64 -15.38
N ALA A 136 4.68 18.96 -15.19
CA ALA A 136 3.79 19.86 -15.93
C ALA A 136 3.98 19.81 -17.46
N SER A 137 5.19 19.49 -17.94
CA SER A 137 5.43 19.30 -19.38
C SER A 137 4.90 17.95 -19.88
N ASP A 138 4.97 16.89 -19.07
CA ASP A 138 4.39 15.58 -19.42
C ASP A 138 2.86 15.67 -19.62
N THR A 139 2.14 16.47 -18.81
CA THR A 139 0.68 16.64 -18.96
C THR A 139 0.26 17.83 -19.84
N SER A 140 1.18 18.44 -20.59
CA SER A 140 0.86 19.53 -21.50
C SER A 140 0.37 19.03 -22.87
N THR A 141 -0.57 19.73 -23.50
CA THR A 141 -1.22 19.32 -24.77
C THR A 141 -0.25 19.14 -25.95
N HIS A 142 0.84 19.90 -25.95
CA HIS A 142 1.91 19.84 -26.97
C HIS A 142 3.16 19.10 -26.47
N GLY A 143 3.13 18.59 -25.25
CA GLY A 143 4.21 17.83 -24.63
C GLY A 143 4.20 16.35 -25.02
N GLY A 144 5.27 15.66 -24.62
CA GLY A 144 5.36 14.21 -24.67
C GLY A 144 6.00 13.70 -23.38
N PHE A 145 5.68 12.48 -22.99
CA PHE A 145 6.21 11.87 -21.77
C PHE A 145 7.71 11.70 -21.85
N SER A 146 8.46 12.35 -20.96
CA SER A 146 9.91 12.17 -20.84
C SER A 146 10.22 10.88 -20.07
N VAL A 147 10.69 9.84 -20.76
CA VAL A 147 10.97 8.53 -20.17
C VAL A 147 12.37 8.54 -19.53
N PRO A 148 12.54 8.09 -18.28
CA PRO A 148 13.87 7.93 -17.68
C PRO A 148 14.71 6.94 -18.50
N ARG A 149 15.99 7.26 -18.78
CA ARG A 149 16.83 6.46 -19.70
C ARG A 149 16.90 4.97 -19.31
N ARG A 150 17.26 4.69 -18.04
CA ARG A 150 17.32 3.31 -17.49
C ARG A 150 15.98 2.56 -17.56
N ALA A 151 14.85 3.27 -17.56
CA ALA A 151 13.53 2.68 -17.65
C ALA A 151 13.18 2.30 -19.10
N ALA A 152 13.48 3.19 -20.06
CA ALA A 152 13.30 2.92 -21.49
C ALA A 152 14.18 1.74 -21.96
N GLU A 153 15.46 1.73 -21.57
CA GLU A 153 16.44 0.68 -21.91
C GLU A 153 16.10 -0.68 -21.30
N LYS A 154 15.21 -0.75 -20.29
CA LYS A 154 14.85 -1.97 -19.57
C LYS A 154 13.44 -2.50 -19.89
N THR A 155 12.47 -1.62 -20.13
CA THR A 155 11.04 -1.98 -20.17
C THR A 155 10.48 -2.00 -21.59
N PHE A 156 11.01 -1.16 -22.48
CA PHE A 156 10.56 -1.06 -23.86
C PHE A 156 11.43 -1.93 -24.77
N PRO A 157 10.96 -2.32 -25.98
CA PRO A 157 11.82 -3.00 -26.95
C PRO A 157 13.01 -2.10 -27.31
N PRO A 158 14.19 -2.67 -27.62
CA PRO A 158 15.34 -1.89 -28.06
C PRO A 158 15.02 -1.16 -29.37
N LEU A 159 15.34 0.13 -29.44
CA LEU A 159 15.24 0.92 -30.66
C LEU A 159 16.33 0.52 -31.65
N ASP A 160 16.01 0.53 -32.95
CA ASP A 160 17.01 0.57 -34.00
C ASP A 160 17.63 1.97 -34.05
N PHE A 161 18.91 2.07 -33.66
CA PHE A 161 19.67 3.31 -33.64
C PHE A 161 20.29 3.69 -35.00
N SER A 162 20.13 2.88 -36.05
CA SER A 162 20.50 3.24 -37.43
C SER A 162 19.49 4.21 -38.06
N MET A 163 18.22 4.13 -37.65
CA MET A 163 17.15 5.04 -38.05
C MET A 163 17.39 6.47 -37.58
N GLN A 164 16.94 7.45 -38.38
CA GLN A 164 17.03 8.88 -38.04
C GLN A 164 15.66 9.57 -38.12
N PRO A 165 15.04 9.94 -36.99
CA PRO A 165 15.37 9.58 -35.60
C PRO A 165 14.97 8.12 -35.25
N PRO A 166 15.66 7.46 -34.30
CA PRO A 166 15.24 6.15 -33.77
C PRO A 166 13.84 6.21 -33.15
N ALA A 167 12.90 5.41 -33.66
CA ALA A 167 11.53 5.37 -33.18
C ALA A 167 10.86 4.00 -33.39
N GLN A 168 9.85 3.70 -32.58
CA GLN A 168 8.98 2.53 -32.69
C GLN A 168 7.58 2.85 -32.14
N GLU A 169 6.57 2.09 -32.54
CA GLU A 169 5.27 2.11 -31.86
C GLU A 169 5.26 1.10 -30.71
N LEU A 170 4.71 1.48 -29.57
CA LEU A 170 4.47 0.65 -28.40
C LEU A 170 2.98 0.39 -28.26
N VAL A 171 2.61 -0.85 -27.95
CA VAL A 171 1.24 -1.25 -27.62
C VAL A 171 1.22 -1.68 -26.16
N ALA A 172 0.51 -0.96 -25.31
CA ALA A 172 0.39 -1.25 -23.88
C ALA A 172 -1.07 -1.55 -23.49
N ARG A 173 -1.28 -2.33 -22.42
CA ARG A 173 -2.61 -2.58 -21.84
C ARG A 173 -2.74 -2.02 -20.43
N ASP A 174 -3.89 -1.44 -20.11
CA ASP A 174 -4.20 -0.98 -18.75
C ASP A 174 -4.88 -2.05 -17.87
N LEU A 175 -5.17 -1.70 -16.61
CA LEU A 175 -5.86 -2.57 -15.63
C LEU A 175 -7.24 -3.09 -16.09
N HIS A 176 -7.83 -2.46 -17.10
CA HIS A 176 -9.15 -2.80 -17.66
C HIS A 176 -9.02 -3.40 -19.07
N ASP A 177 -7.80 -3.82 -19.44
CA ASP A 177 -7.47 -4.46 -20.72
C ASP A 177 -7.61 -3.52 -21.94
N ASN A 178 -7.73 -2.20 -21.74
CA ASN A 178 -7.76 -1.22 -22.83
C ASN A 178 -6.40 -1.10 -23.48
N VAL A 179 -6.38 -1.07 -24.82
CA VAL A 179 -5.15 -0.98 -25.62
C VAL A 179 -4.78 0.48 -25.90
N TRP A 180 -3.62 0.89 -25.40
CA TRP A 180 -3.04 2.21 -25.58
C TRP A 180 -1.81 2.15 -26.47
N ASN A 181 -1.82 2.90 -27.58
CA ASN A 181 -0.73 2.94 -28.56
C ASN A 181 0.11 4.20 -28.36
N PHE A 182 1.45 4.07 -28.34
CA PHE A 182 2.37 5.19 -28.10
C PHE A 182 3.57 5.16 -29.05
N ARG A 183 3.85 6.30 -29.71
CA ARG A 183 5.10 6.46 -30.47
C ARG A 183 6.27 6.74 -29.53
N HIS A 184 7.13 5.75 -29.31
CA HIS A 184 8.40 5.90 -28.61
C HIS A 184 9.48 6.40 -29.57
N ILE A 185 10.20 7.45 -29.18
CA ILE A 185 11.20 8.12 -30.04
C ILE A 185 12.38 8.66 -29.22
N TYR A 186 13.59 8.47 -29.73
CA TYR A 186 14.83 8.97 -29.10
C TYR A 186 15.36 10.19 -29.87
N ARG A 187 15.14 11.40 -29.32
CA ARG A 187 15.43 12.67 -30.01
C ARG A 187 15.73 13.82 -29.03
N GLY A 188 15.97 15.01 -29.57
CA GLY A 188 16.25 16.24 -28.81
C GLY A 188 17.74 16.46 -28.55
N GLN A 189 18.07 17.57 -27.91
CA GLN A 189 19.44 17.91 -27.50
C GLN A 189 19.42 18.39 -26.02
N PRO A 190 20.09 17.68 -25.09
CA PRO A 190 20.64 16.33 -25.25
C PRO A 190 19.54 15.31 -25.62
N LYS A 191 19.93 14.20 -26.28
CA LYS A 191 18.97 13.16 -26.70
C LYS A 191 18.29 12.49 -25.50
N ARG A 192 16.97 12.31 -25.59
CA ARG A 192 16.11 11.72 -24.54
C ARG A 192 15.09 10.76 -25.17
N HIS A 193 14.64 9.79 -24.39
CA HIS A 193 13.51 8.92 -24.73
C HIS A 193 12.20 9.65 -24.46
N LEU A 194 11.30 9.67 -25.44
CA LEU A 194 10.00 10.33 -25.35
C LEU A 194 8.89 9.38 -25.82
N LEU A 195 7.70 9.48 -25.24
CA LEU A 195 6.46 9.06 -25.90
C LEU A 195 5.77 10.30 -26.47
N THR A 196 5.38 10.30 -27.75
CA THR A 196 4.76 11.47 -28.40
C THR A 196 3.33 11.19 -28.88
N THR A 197 3.17 10.48 -30.00
CA THR A 197 1.85 10.17 -30.54
C THR A 197 1.11 9.25 -29.58
N GLY A 198 -0.19 9.47 -29.37
CA GLY A 198 -1.01 8.72 -28.40
C GLY A 198 -0.88 9.17 -26.94
N TRP A 199 0.25 9.78 -26.54
CA TRP A 199 0.45 10.19 -25.15
C TRP A 199 -0.57 11.22 -24.64
N SER A 200 -0.83 12.27 -25.43
CA SER A 200 -1.82 13.29 -25.07
C SER A 200 -3.25 12.76 -25.02
N LEU A 201 -3.56 11.70 -25.78
CA LEU A 201 -4.86 11.00 -25.75
C LEU A 201 -5.00 10.13 -24.49
N PHE A 202 -3.91 9.52 -24.02
CA PHE A 202 -3.89 8.83 -22.73
C PHE A 202 -4.05 9.81 -21.57
N VAL A 203 -3.31 10.92 -21.56
CA VAL A 203 -3.43 11.98 -20.54
C VAL A 203 -4.86 12.54 -20.45
N SER A 204 -5.51 12.83 -21.58
CA SER A 204 -6.88 13.36 -21.58
C SER A 204 -7.92 12.28 -21.23
N GLY A 205 -7.82 11.09 -21.83
CA GLY A 205 -8.74 9.97 -21.59
C GLY A 205 -8.73 9.49 -20.14
N LYS A 206 -7.56 9.43 -19.50
CA LYS A 206 -7.39 9.07 -18.09
C LYS A 206 -7.43 10.27 -17.13
N ARG A 207 -7.68 11.49 -17.64
CA ARG A 207 -7.78 12.73 -16.86
C ARG A 207 -6.56 12.95 -15.93
N LEU A 208 -5.35 12.80 -16.46
CA LEU A 208 -4.09 12.83 -15.70
C LEU A 208 -3.54 14.26 -15.54
N PHE A 209 -2.93 14.53 -14.39
CA PHE A 209 -2.33 15.82 -14.06
C PHE A 209 -0.91 15.68 -13.52
N ALA A 210 -0.12 16.76 -13.55
CA ALA A 210 1.18 16.80 -12.90
C ALA A 210 1.07 16.42 -11.40
N GLY A 211 1.97 15.57 -10.92
CA GLY A 211 1.90 14.94 -9.61
C GLY A 211 1.24 13.56 -9.58
N ASP A 212 0.32 13.25 -10.51
CA ASP A 212 -0.11 11.86 -10.72
C ASP A 212 1.11 11.05 -11.21
N SER A 213 1.10 9.74 -11.01
CA SER A 213 2.18 8.84 -11.44
C SER A 213 1.71 7.85 -12.49
N VAL A 214 2.58 7.55 -13.44
CA VAL A 214 2.36 6.53 -14.47
C VAL A 214 3.47 5.50 -14.39
N LEU A 215 3.10 4.22 -14.49
CA LEU A 215 4.01 3.09 -14.41
C LEU A 215 3.86 2.17 -15.62
N PHE A 216 4.97 1.57 -16.04
CA PHE A 216 5.01 0.56 -17.09
C PHE A 216 5.80 -0.66 -16.59
N MET A 217 5.39 -1.85 -17.04
CA MET A 217 6.03 -3.13 -16.72
C MET A 217 5.94 -4.12 -17.88
N ARG A 218 6.66 -5.24 -17.79
CA ARG A 218 6.41 -6.44 -18.60
C ARG A 218 5.81 -7.53 -17.73
N ASP A 219 4.81 -8.24 -18.24
CA ASP A 219 4.38 -9.51 -17.66
C ASP A 219 5.28 -10.67 -18.12
N GLU A 220 5.03 -11.87 -17.59
CA GLU A 220 5.74 -13.11 -17.98
C GLU A 220 5.68 -13.38 -19.50
N LYS A 221 4.62 -12.92 -20.19
CA LYS A 221 4.39 -13.08 -21.63
C LYS A 221 5.05 -11.98 -22.46
N GLN A 222 5.86 -11.12 -21.84
CA GLN A 222 6.49 -9.95 -22.44
C GLN A 222 5.48 -8.94 -23.03
N GLN A 223 4.24 -8.92 -22.58
CA GLN A 223 3.30 -7.86 -22.92
C GLN A 223 3.63 -6.60 -22.11
N LEU A 224 3.58 -5.44 -22.77
CA LEU A 224 3.77 -4.16 -22.10
C LEU A 224 2.47 -3.79 -21.39
N LEU A 225 2.54 -3.60 -20.07
CA LEU A 225 1.40 -3.17 -19.26
C LEU A 225 1.63 -1.76 -18.72
N LEU A 226 0.53 -1.08 -18.42
CA LEU A 226 0.46 0.34 -18.10
C LEU A 226 -0.48 0.58 -16.91
N GLY A 227 -0.01 1.26 -15.89
CA GLY A 227 -0.78 1.59 -14.70
C GLY A 227 -0.67 3.06 -14.31
N ILE A 228 -1.59 3.49 -13.45
CA ILE A 228 -1.66 4.85 -12.89
C ILE A 228 -1.67 4.77 -11.37
N ARG A 229 -1.08 5.76 -10.69
CA ARG A 229 -1.39 6.08 -9.29
C ARG A 229 -1.75 7.57 -9.21
N ARG A 230 -2.94 7.90 -8.72
CA ARG A 230 -3.35 9.30 -8.50
C ARG A 230 -2.51 9.94 -7.41
N ALA A 231 -2.23 11.24 -7.54
CA ALA A 231 -1.72 12.04 -6.43
C ALA A 231 -2.79 12.15 -5.33
N SER A 232 -2.37 12.15 -4.06
CA SER A 232 -3.29 12.45 -2.94
C SER A 232 -3.65 13.93 -2.94
N ARG A 233 -4.67 14.27 -3.73
CA ARG A 233 -5.25 15.61 -3.86
C ARG A 233 -6.44 15.75 -2.91
N GLN A 234 -6.79 16.98 -2.55
CA GLN A 234 -8.16 17.26 -2.12
C GLN A 234 -9.04 17.29 -3.39
N PRO A 235 -10.02 16.37 -3.54
CA PRO A 235 -10.97 16.46 -4.64
C PRO A 235 -11.89 17.65 -4.38
N THR A 236 -12.07 18.50 -5.39
CA THR A 236 -13.03 19.62 -5.35
C THR A 236 -14.47 19.19 -5.60
N ASN A 237 -14.69 17.90 -5.90
CA ASN A 237 -16.00 17.30 -6.13
C ASN A 237 -16.30 16.25 -5.05
N LEU A 238 -17.55 16.23 -4.59
CA LEU A 238 -18.02 15.31 -3.57
C LEU A 238 -17.97 13.86 -4.08
N SER A 239 -17.66 12.92 -3.17
CA SER A 239 -18.02 11.51 -3.39
C SER A 239 -19.53 11.41 -3.60
N SER A 240 -19.97 10.60 -4.57
CA SER A 240 -21.37 10.24 -4.79
C SER A 240 -21.90 9.26 -3.73
N SER A 241 -21.53 9.49 -2.47
CA SER A 241 -21.81 8.64 -1.33
C SER A 241 -23.31 8.62 -1.03
N VAL A 242 -23.98 7.54 -1.44
CA VAL A 242 -25.40 7.26 -1.17
C VAL A 242 -25.70 7.21 0.34
N LEU A 243 -24.67 6.97 1.16
CA LEU A 243 -24.73 6.95 2.63
C LEU A 243 -23.86 8.06 3.22
N SER A 244 -24.23 8.60 4.38
CA SER A 244 -23.35 9.49 5.14
C SER A 244 -22.15 8.73 5.73
N SER A 245 -21.09 9.47 6.12
CA SER A 245 -19.92 8.89 6.79
C SER A 245 -20.32 8.07 8.02
N ASP A 246 -21.22 8.61 8.83
CA ASP A 246 -21.71 7.97 10.05
C ASP A 246 -22.48 6.69 9.73
N SER A 247 -23.32 6.69 8.69
CA SER A 247 -24.00 5.49 8.21
C SER A 247 -23.04 4.43 7.68
N MET A 248 -21.91 4.80 7.06
CA MET A 248 -20.89 3.84 6.64
C MET A 248 -20.12 3.25 7.83
N HIS A 249 -19.73 4.06 8.82
CA HIS A 249 -19.10 3.56 10.05
C HIS A 249 -20.05 2.65 10.85
N ILE A 250 -21.33 3.05 10.98
CA ILE A 250 -22.39 2.24 11.58
C ILE A 250 -22.53 0.91 10.83
N GLY A 251 -22.62 0.94 9.50
CA GLY A 251 -22.73 -0.26 8.67
C GLY A 251 -21.56 -1.23 8.84
N ILE A 252 -20.33 -0.74 8.88
CA ILE A 252 -19.12 -1.56 9.09
C ILE A 252 -19.12 -2.22 10.47
N LEU A 253 -19.42 -1.46 11.53
CA LEU A 253 -19.41 -1.99 12.89
C LEU A 253 -20.59 -2.94 13.13
N ALA A 254 -21.78 -2.64 12.60
CA ALA A 254 -22.93 -3.53 12.64
C ALA A 254 -22.68 -4.84 11.87
N ALA A 255 -22.11 -4.79 10.66
CA ALA A 255 -21.79 -5.98 9.88
C ALA A 255 -20.74 -6.85 10.57
N ALA A 256 -19.68 -6.25 11.13
CA ALA A 256 -18.67 -6.99 11.90
C ALA A 256 -19.24 -7.60 13.20
N ALA A 257 -20.09 -6.86 13.93
CA ALA A 257 -20.76 -7.36 15.13
C ALA A 257 -21.73 -8.51 14.83
N HIS A 258 -22.53 -8.39 13.77
CA HIS A 258 -23.43 -9.45 13.30
C HIS A 258 -22.66 -10.69 12.88
N ALA A 259 -21.59 -10.52 12.11
CA ALA A 259 -20.71 -11.61 11.69
C ALA A 259 -20.08 -12.34 12.88
N ALA A 260 -19.60 -11.59 13.87
CA ALA A 260 -19.01 -12.16 15.10
C ALA A 260 -20.04 -12.92 15.95
N ALA A 261 -21.27 -12.40 16.06
CA ALA A 261 -22.33 -13.03 16.84
C ALA A 261 -22.87 -14.33 16.20
N ASN A 262 -22.91 -14.40 14.87
CA ASN A 262 -23.51 -15.52 14.12
C ASN A 262 -22.48 -16.45 13.45
N ASN A 263 -21.18 -16.18 13.60
CA ASN A 263 -20.09 -16.78 12.81
C ASN A 263 -20.35 -16.72 11.28
N SER A 264 -21.06 -15.70 10.79
CA SER A 264 -21.44 -15.59 9.37
C SER A 264 -20.35 -14.91 8.54
N PRO A 265 -20.14 -15.31 7.27
CA PRO A 265 -19.27 -14.55 6.36
C PRO A 265 -19.73 -13.09 6.19
N PHE A 266 -18.77 -12.18 6.06
CA PHE A 266 -18.96 -10.77 5.71
C PHE A 266 -17.88 -10.31 4.74
N THR A 267 -18.17 -9.25 3.98
CA THR A 267 -17.25 -8.70 2.97
C THR A 267 -16.67 -7.37 3.45
N VAL A 268 -15.37 -7.17 3.26
CA VAL A 268 -14.67 -5.90 3.46
C VAL A 268 -13.93 -5.50 2.19
N PHE A 269 -13.70 -4.20 2.01
CA PHE A 269 -12.97 -3.65 0.88
C PHE A 269 -11.73 -2.91 1.38
N TYR A 270 -10.57 -3.23 0.81
CA TYR A 270 -9.29 -2.61 1.14
C TYR A 270 -8.78 -1.79 -0.05
N ASN A 271 -8.72 -0.47 0.10
CA ASN A 271 -8.12 0.46 -0.86
C ASN A 271 -6.77 0.95 -0.29
N PRO A 272 -5.63 0.40 -0.75
CA PRO A 272 -4.30 0.73 -0.24
C PRO A 272 -3.85 2.17 -0.53
N ARG A 273 -4.48 2.86 -1.49
CA ARG A 273 -4.17 4.28 -1.79
C ARG A 273 -4.97 5.24 -0.90
N ALA A 274 -6.16 4.83 -0.43
CA ALA A 274 -6.96 5.59 0.52
C ALA A 274 -6.42 5.49 1.97
N SER A 275 -5.98 4.31 2.43
CA SER A 275 -5.16 4.20 3.65
C SER A 275 -4.09 3.10 3.53
N PRO A 276 -2.80 3.42 3.75
CA PRO A 276 -1.72 2.45 3.62
C PRO A 276 -1.62 1.47 4.81
N SER A 277 -2.40 1.65 5.87
CA SER A 277 -2.39 0.72 7.02
C SER A 277 -3.37 -0.43 6.79
N GLU A 278 -2.82 -1.61 6.55
CA GLU A 278 -3.55 -2.88 6.55
C GLU A 278 -4.41 -3.04 7.82
N PHE A 279 -5.67 -3.45 7.67
CA PHE A 279 -6.56 -3.80 8.79
C PHE A 279 -7.03 -5.27 8.79
N VAL A 280 -6.59 -6.05 7.81
CA VAL A 280 -6.76 -7.53 7.74
C VAL A 280 -5.37 -8.15 7.79
N ILE A 281 -4.90 -8.49 8.99
CA ILE A 281 -3.50 -8.87 9.22
C ILE A 281 -3.35 -10.39 9.10
N PRO A 282 -2.42 -10.92 8.28
CA PRO A 282 -2.08 -12.35 8.27
C PRO A 282 -1.80 -12.87 9.68
N LEU A 283 -2.41 -14.00 10.08
CA LEU A 283 -2.32 -14.52 11.45
C LEU A 283 -0.88 -14.65 11.95
N ALA A 284 0.04 -15.18 11.13
CA ALA A 284 1.45 -15.30 11.50
C ALA A 284 2.17 -13.94 11.64
N LYS A 285 1.80 -12.92 10.85
CA LYS A 285 2.32 -11.54 10.98
C LYS A 285 1.89 -10.94 12.30
N TYR A 286 0.61 -11.10 12.67
CA TYR A 286 0.08 -10.68 13.96
C TYR A 286 0.73 -11.42 15.14
N TYR A 287 0.81 -12.75 15.08
CA TYR A 287 1.35 -13.55 16.19
C TYR A 287 2.84 -13.29 16.46
N LYS A 288 3.65 -13.18 15.39
CA LYS A 288 5.06 -12.79 15.50
C LYS A 288 5.21 -11.39 16.12
N ALA A 289 4.40 -10.44 15.65
CA ALA A 289 4.45 -9.05 16.13
C ALA A 289 4.06 -8.92 17.62
N VAL A 290 3.06 -9.66 18.09
CA VAL A 290 2.49 -9.49 19.44
C VAL A 290 3.12 -10.40 20.49
N TYR A 291 3.48 -11.63 20.13
CA TYR A 291 3.94 -12.64 21.11
C TYR A 291 5.41 -13.03 20.99
N SER A 292 6.06 -12.78 19.84
CA SER A 292 7.50 -13.05 19.66
C SER A 292 8.38 -11.81 19.88
N ASN A 293 7.86 -10.61 19.58
CA ASN A 293 8.59 -9.36 19.76
C ASN A 293 8.34 -8.79 21.17
N GLN A 294 9.38 -8.75 22.02
CA GLN A 294 9.31 -8.03 23.30
C GLN A 294 9.47 -6.52 23.06
N ILE A 295 8.35 -5.83 22.92
CA ILE A 295 8.30 -4.37 22.69
C ILE A 295 8.33 -3.62 24.03
N SER A 296 9.18 -2.59 24.14
CA SER A 296 9.34 -1.76 25.33
C SER A 296 9.51 -0.28 25.01
N LEU A 297 9.33 0.59 26.01
CA LEU A 297 9.61 2.03 25.91
C LEU A 297 11.10 2.27 25.69
N GLY A 298 11.44 3.25 24.83
CA GLY A 298 12.81 3.53 24.42
C GLY A 298 13.39 2.53 23.41
N MET A 299 12.67 1.46 23.06
CA MET A 299 13.12 0.53 22.01
C MET A 299 13.17 1.23 20.65
N ARG A 300 14.24 0.97 19.90
CA ARG A 300 14.40 1.46 18.53
C ARG A 300 13.80 0.49 17.51
N PHE A 301 13.23 1.03 16.45
CA PHE A 301 12.56 0.26 15.40
C PHE A 301 12.88 0.83 14.01
N ARG A 302 12.61 0.01 12.98
CA ARG A 302 12.58 0.41 11.58
C ARG A 302 11.16 0.26 11.05
N MET A 303 10.77 1.10 10.11
CA MET A 303 9.53 0.96 9.36
C MET A 303 9.81 1.23 7.88
N MET A 304 9.15 0.47 7.00
CA MET A 304 9.23 0.67 5.55
C MET A 304 8.23 1.75 5.12
N PHE A 305 8.64 2.62 4.20
CA PHE A 305 7.81 3.64 3.56
C PHE A 305 8.00 3.60 2.04
N GLU A 306 6.94 3.90 1.28
CA GLU A 306 6.98 4.10 -0.17
C GLU A 306 7.80 5.37 -0.50
N THR A 307 8.58 5.35 -1.59
CA THR A 307 9.28 6.54 -2.10
C THR A 307 8.57 7.14 -3.31
N GLU A 308 8.88 8.38 -3.67
CA GLU A 308 8.33 9.07 -4.85
C GLU A 308 8.55 8.28 -6.16
N GLU A 309 9.70 7.60 -6.29
CA GLU A 309 10.02 6.70 -7.41
C GLU A 309 9.30 5.33 -7.32
N SER A 310 8.35 5.18 -6.38
CA SER A 310 7.63 3.93 -6.07
C SER A 310 8.50 2.76 -5.60
N GLY A 311 9.72 3.04 -5.14
CA GLY A 311 10.55 2.12 -4.38
C GLY A 311 10.18 2.13 -2.89
N THR A 312 11.08 1.63 -2.04
CA THR A 312 10.90 1.64 -0.59
C THR A 312 12.14 2.13 0.16
N ARG A 313 11.94 2.81 1.29
CA ARG A 313 12.99 3.26 2.20
C ARG A 313 12.67 2.85 3.64
N ARG A 314 13.69 2.42 4.37
CA ARG A 314 13.61 2.24 5.84
C ARG A 314 13.83 3.58 6.52
N TYR A 315 12.97 3.90 7.48
CA TYR A 315 13.19 5.00 8.42
C TYR A 315 13.31 4.45 9.84
N MET A 316 14.19 5.06 10.64
CA MET A 316 14.41 4.73 12.06
C MET A 316 13.47 5.55 12.95
N GLY A 317 13.04 4.94 14.04
CA GLY A 317 12.35 5.64 15.12
C GLY A 317 12.58 4.99 16.48
N THR A 318 11.99 5.59 17.51
CA THR A 318 12.03 5.15 18.91
C THR A 318 10.61 5.12 19.48
N ILE A 319 10.27 4.07 20.24
CA ILE A 319 8.95 3.94 20.87
C ILE A 319 8.89 4.82 22.13
N THR A 320 8.00 5.80 22.11
CA THR A 320 7.86 6.81 23.18
C THR A 320 6.73 6.51 24.16
N GLY A 321 5.78 5.66 23.78
CA GLY A 321 4.62 5.30 24.59
C GLY A 321 3.94 4.02 24.09
N ILE A 322 3.29 3.29 25.00
CA ILE A 322 2.46 2.12 24.68
C ILE A 322 1.11 2.35 25.37
N SER A 323 0.05 2.58 24.59
CA SER A 323 -1.31 2.75 25.11
C SER A 323 -2.34 2.50 24.01
N ASP A 324 -3.55 2.07 24.38
CA ASP A 324 -4.71 2.09 23.50
C ASP A 324 -4.84 3.46 22.79
N LEU A 325 -5.30 3.43 21.53
CA LEU A 325 -5.70 4.64 20.78
C LEU A 325 -6.99 5.24 21.35
N ASP A 326 -7.93 4.39 21.76
CA ASP A 326 -9.24 4.73 22.29
C ASP A 326 -9.59 3.74 23.42
N PRO A 327 -9.17 4.02 24.67
CA PRO A 327 -9.41 3.13 25.82
C PRO A 327 -10.88 3.10 26.29
N VAL A 328 -11.77 3.89 25.68
CA VAL A 328 -13.19 3.92 26.03
C VAL A 328 -13.95 2.90 25.19
N ARG A 329 -13.81 2.96 23.85
CA ARG A 329 -14.47 2.03 22.91
C ARG A 329 -13.66 0.76 22.65
N TRP A 330 -12.32 0.82 22.69
CA TRP A 330 -11.44 -0.23 22.15
C TRP A 330 -10.32 -0.64 23.13
N LYS A 331 -10.71 -1.04 24.34
CA LYS A 331 -9.81 -1.50 25.42
C LYS A 331 -8.86 -2.60 24.97
N ASN A 332 -7.59 -2.49 25.39
CA ASN A 332 -6.48 -3.41 25.08
C ASN A 332 -6.23 -3.62 23.56
N SER A 333 -6.65 -2.67 22.72
CA SER A 333 -6.47 -2.78 21.28
C SER A 333 -5.01 -2.64 20.87
N GLN A 334 -4.63 -3.41 19.86
CA GLN A 334 -3.30 -3.34 19.24
C GLN A 334 -3.30 -2.42 18.01
N TRP A 335 -4.43 -1.79 17.67
CA TRP A 335 -4.51 -0.77 16.62
C TRP A 335 -3.90 0.55 17.10
N ARG A 336 -2.83 1.01 16.44
CA ARG A 336 -2.10 2.27 16.74
C ARG A 336 -1.69 2.41 18.20
N ASN A 337 -1.35 1.30 18.84
CA ASN A 337 -1.04 1.24 20.26
C ASN A 337 0.38 1.73 20.62
N LEU A 338 1.28 1.82 19.64
CA LEU A 338 2.63 2.34 19.84
C LEU A 338 2.67 3.82 19.47
N GLN A 339 3.04 4.67 20.42
CA GLN A 339 3.44 6.06 20.17
C GLN A 339 4.92 6.08 19.79
N VAL A 340 5.28 6.86 18.78
CA VAL A 340 6.63 6.83 18.19
C VAL A 340 7.19 8.22 17.90
N GLY A 341 8.49 8.39 18.10
CA GLY A 341 9.29 9.51 17.60
C GLY A 341 10.19 9.06 16.46
N TRP A 342 10.36 9.89 15.44
CA TRP A 342 11.16 9.61 14.24
C TRP A 342 12.52 10.30 14.28
N ASP A 343 13.58 9.62 13.85
CA ASP A 343 14.94 10.15 13.86
C ASP A 343 15.18 11.29 12.85
N GLU A 344 14.63 11.16 11.64
CA GLU A 344 14.86 12.12 10.54
C GLU A 344 13.74 13.17 10.49
N SER A 345 14.04 14.44 10.76
CA SER A 345 13.08 15.55 10.78
C SER A 345 12.59 16.02 9.40
N THR A 346 13.16 15.53 8.29
CA THR A 346 13.05 16.15 6.96
C THR A 346 11.99 15.58 6.02
N ALA A 347 11.24 14.53 6.41
CA ALA A 347 10.33 13.84 5.49
C ALA A 347 8.90 13.64 6.04
N GLY A 348 8.06 14.67 5.84
CA GLY A 348 6.60 14.58 5.78
C GLY A 348 5.84 14.34 7.09
N GLU A 349 4.51 14.30 6.97
CA GLU A 349 3.56 13.98 8.04
C GLU A 349 3.59 12.49 8.42
N ARG A 350 4.73 12.02 8.96
CA ARG A 350 4.79 10.67 9.51
C ARG A 350 3.88 10.56 10.73
N ARG A 351 3.04 9.53 10.76
CA ARG A 351 2.10 9.27 11.86
C ARG A 351 2.86 9.11 13.18
N ASN A 352 2.39 9.79 14.23
CA ASN A 352 2.91 9.68 15.61
C ASN A 352 2.48 8.39 16.33
N ARG A 353 1.59 7.59 15.72
CA ARG A 353 1.15 6.28 16.22
C ARG A 353 1.10 5.22 15.13
N VAL A 354 1.65 4.04 15.46
CA VAL A 354 1.72 2.86 14.59
C VAL A 354 1.23 1.62 15.34
N SER A 355 0.79 0.61 14.60
CA SER A 355 0.44 -0.70 15.13
C SER A 355 1.66 -1.60 15.22
N ILE A 356 1.69 -2.54 16.17
CA ILE A 356 2.84 -3.38 16.47
C ILE A 356 3.37 -4.25 15.30
N TRP A 357 2.54 -4.54 14.30
CA TRP A 357 2.92 -5.27 13.07
C TRP A 357 3.37 -4.36 11.90
N GLU A 358 3.35 -3.04 12.06
CA GLU A 358 3.88 -2.09 11.07
C GLU A 358 5.39 -1.86 11.23
N ILE A 359 6.00 -2.34 12.33
CA ILE A 359 7.41 -2.09 12.69
C ILE A 359 8.28 -3.35 12.68
N GLU A 360 9.53 -3.19 12.25
CA GLU A 360 10.65 -4.12 12.52
C GLU A 360 11.36 -3.63 13.81
N PRO A 361 11.22 -4.30 14.99
CA PRO A 361 12.01 -3.94 16.16
C PRO A 361 13.50 -4.17 15.93
N VAL A 362 14.36 -3.25 16.37
CA VAL A 362 15.81 -3.41 16.32
C VAL A 362 16.29 -4.04 17.62
N THR A 363 16.34 -5.37 17.65
CA THR A 363 17.02 -6.12 18.72
C THR A 363 18.51 -5.82 18.68
N ALA A 364 19.00 -5.11 19.70
CA ALA A 364 20.40 -4.74 19.86
C ALA A 364 21.19 -5.84 20.60
N PRO A 365 22.16 -6.51 19.96
CA PRO A 365 23.16 -7.32 20.67
C PRO A 365 24.27 -6.41 21.23
N PHE A 366 23.88 -5.34 21.93
CA PHE A 366 24.81 -4.32 22.43
C PHE A 366 24.68 -4.19 23.94
N PHE A 367 25.70 -4.70 24.65
CA PHE A 367 25.92 -4.37 26.05
C PHE A 367 26.17 -2.86 26.17
N ILE A 368 25.15 -2.11 26.61
CA ILE A 368 25.31 -0.72 27.00
C ILE A 368 26.09 -0.71 28.32
N CYS A 369 27.41 -0.69 28.22
CA CYS A 369 28.26 -0.23 29.31
C CYS A 369 27.88 1.25 29.57
N PRO A 370 27.33 1.61 30.74
CA PRO A 370 26.84 2.96 30.95
C PRO A 370 27.97 3.99 30.81
N PRO A 371 27.74 5.14 30.18
CA PRO A 371 28.73 6.21 30.20
C PRO A 371 28.97 6.61 31.67
N PHE A 372 30.20 6.42 32.15
CA PHE A 372 30.58 6.82 33.51
C PHE A 372 30.35 8.32 33.69
N PHE A 373 29.26 8.68 34.36
CA PHE A 373 28.99 10.04 34.81
C PHE A 373 30.04 10.46 35.85
N ARG A 374 31.21 10.91 35.39
CA ARG A 374 32.17 11.63 36.23
C ARG A 374 31.48 12.86 36.78
N SER A 375 31.13 12.82 38.06
CA SER A 375 30.57 13.96 38.78
C SER A 375 31.53 15.15 38.68
N LYS A 376 31.03 16.26 38.13
CA LYS A 376 31.79 17.52 38.09
C LYS A 376 31.90 18.05 39.52
N ARG A 377 33.03 17.77 40.18
CA ARG A 377 33.41 18.54 41.38
C ARG A 377 33.48 20.03 41.00
N PRO A 378 32.94 20.96 41.80
CA PRO A 378 33.11 22.39 41.56
C PRO A 378 34.60 22.75 41.52
N ARG A 379 35.02 23.54 40.52
CA ARG A 379 36.31 24.22 40.54
C ARG A 379 36.13 25.60 41.16
N GLN A 380 36.96 25.95 42.13
CA GLN A 380 37.11 27.35 42.55
C GLN A 380 37.93 28.13 41.49
N PRO A 381 37.78 29.47 41.40
CA PRO A 381 38.48 30.26 40.40
C PRO A 381 39.95 30.52 40.80
N GLY A 382 40.87 30.39 39.84
CA GLY A 382 42.25 30.88 39.98
C GLY A 382 43.35 29.82 39.90
N MET A 383 43.80 29.50 38.68
CA MET A 383 45.20 29.22 38.29
C MET A 383 45.23 28.93 36.76
N PRO A 384 46.36 29.16 36.05
CA PRO A 384 46.41 29.16 34.59
C PRO A 384 46.45 27.76 33.96
N ALA A 385 46.16 27.71 32.65
CA ALA A 385 46.10 26.47 31.88
C ALA A 385 47.49 25.93 31.50
N TYR A 386 47.58 24.60 31.38
CA TYR A 386 48.70 23.90 30.73
C TYR A 386 48.17 22.83 29.76
N SER A 387 48.95 22.54 28.71
CA SER A 387 48.52 21.79 27.52
C SER A 387 49.09 20.36 27.44
N ARG A 388 48.38 19.51 26.68
CA ARG A 388 48.64 18.13 26.16
C ARG A 388 47.28 17.41 26.11
N GLY A 389 46.96 16.52 25.18
CA GLY A 389 47.61 16.02 23.97
C GLY A 389 46.77 14.83 23.44
N PRO A 390 46.69 14.55 22.12
CA PRO A 390 45.80 13.50 21.61
C PRO A 390 46.31 12.09 21.95
N CYS A 391 45.42 11.20 22.38
CA CYS A 391 45.73 9.78 22.59
C CYS A 391 45.26 8.93 21.41
N LEU A 392 46.12 8.01 20.98
CA LEU A 392 45.91 7.12 19.83
C LEU A 392 44.82 6.07 20.10
N GLY A 393 44.28 5.48 19.03
CA GLY A 393 43.42 4.30 19.11
C GLY A 393 44.20 2.98 19.07
N LEU A 394 43.58 1.92 19.60
CA LEU A 394 43.91 0.50 19.39
C LEU A 394 42.64 -0.13 18.76
N VAL A 395 42.69 -0.72 17.55
CA VAL A 395 43.26 -2.05 17.19
C VAL A 395 42.39 -3.20 17.71
N MET A 396 41.95 -4.07 16.79
CA MET A 396 41.16 -5.27 17.08
C MET A 396 42.00 -6.41 17.67
N ILE A 397 41.39 -7.22 18.51
CA ILE A 397 41.58 -8.68 18.49
C ILE A 397 40.20 -9.33 18.59
N SER A 398 39.93 -10.35 17.78
CA SER A 398 38.78 -11.25 17.90
C SER A 398 39.23 -12.60 18.44
N ALA A 399 38.36 -13.25 19.20
CA ALA A 399 38.41 -14.66 19.58
C ALA A 399 36.98 -15.20 19.63
#